data_AF-A0A441DIJ2-F1
#
_entry.id   AF-A0A441DIJ2-F1
#
_cell.length_a   1.000
_cell.length_b   1.000
_cell.length_c   1.000
_cell.angle_alpha   90.00
_cell.angle_beta   90.00
_cell.angle_gamma   90.00
#
_symmetry.space_group_name_H-M   'P 1'
#
loop_
_entity.id
_entity.type
_entity.pdbx_description
1 polymer ?
#
loop_
_entity_poly.entity_id
_entity_poly.type
_entity_poly.pdbx_seq_one_letter_code
_entity_poly.pdbx_strand_id
1 'polypeptide(L)'
;MEKRRPTYDLDAIKAAIGSIETLAITTSALRHATSLGFERAGIVEVIGSIERKMFFKSMTTFADHRVWQDVYHVPARGLVLYVKFQADVLTEFTVISFKEK
;
A
#
# COMPACT_ATOMS: atom_id res chain seq x y z
N MET A 1 11.72 -2.14 -14.45
CA MET A 1 11.17 -3.46 -14.87
C MET A 1 9.95 -3.78 -14.01
N GLU A 2 9.05 -4.66 -14.45
CA GLU A 2 7.92 -5.12 -13.64
C GLU A 2 7.76 -6.65 -13.66
N LYS A 3 7.16 -7.21 -12.61
CA LYS A 3 6.85 -8.64 -12.50
C LYS A 3 5.49 -8.86 -11.82
N ARG A 4 4.89 -10.04 -12.05
CA ARG A 4 3.58 -10.47 -11.50
C ARG A 4 3.69 -11.35 -10.25
N ARG A 5 4.78 -11.21 -9.50
CA ARG A 5 4.95 -11.84 -8.19
C ARG A 5 5.40 -10.78 -7.19
N PRO A 6 4.84 -10.76 -5.96
CA PRO A 6 5.31 -9.83 -4.94
C PRO A 6 6.79 -10.09 -4.65
N THR A 7 7.52 -9.02 -4.35
CA THR A 7 8.91 -9.10 -3.90
C THR A 7 8.98 -9.38 -2.41
N TYR A 8 8.07 -8.78 -1.64
CA TYR A 8 8.04 -8.87 -0.20
C TYR A 8 6.92 -9.80 0.27
N ASP A 9 7.12 -10.40 1.43
CA ASP A 9 6.08 -11.21 2.07
C ASP A 9 5.01 -10.28 2.67
N LEU A 10 3.76 -10.45 2.24
CA LEU A 10 2.65 -9.62 2.68
C LEU A 10 2.36 -9.77 4.19
N ASP A 11 2.46 -10.98 4.73
CA ASP A 11 2.20 -11.23 6.14
C ASP A 11 3.33 -10.62 7.00
N ALA A 12 4.57 -10.66 6.51
CA ALA A 12 5.68 -9.95 7.14
C ALA A 12 5.48 -8.43 7.12
N ILE A 13 5.00 -7.85 6.01
CA ILE A 13 4.67 -6.42 5.95
C ILE A 13 3.60 -6.07 6.99
N LYS A 14 2.51 -6.85 7.05
CA LYS A 14 1.43 -6.64 8.02
C LYS A 14 1.94 -6.74 9.46
N ALA A 15 2.81 -7.69 9.76
CA ALA A 15 3.40 -7.82 11.08
C ALA A 15 4.30 -6.63 11.43
N ALA A 16 5.07 -6.11 10.47
CA ALA A 16 6.00 -4.99 10.68
C ALA A 16 5.25 -3.66 10.90
N ILE A 17 4.24 -3.34 10.08
CA ILE A 17 3.62 -1.99 10.05
C ILE A 17 2.11 -1.99 10.25
N GLY A 18 1.52 -3.09 10.71
CA GLY A 18 0.08 -3.24 10.93
C GLY A 18 -0.43 -2.66 12.26
N SER A 19 0.28 -1.73 12.88
CA SER A 19 -0.15 -1.01 14.09
C SER A 19 0.09 0.49 13.94
N ILE A 20 -0.59 1.32 14.75
CA ILE A 20 -0.43 2.79 14.67
C ILE A 20 1.00 3.18 15.06
N GLU A 21 1.54 2.47 16.05
CA GLU A 21 2.86 2.66 16.65
C GLU A 21 3.98 2.30 15.68
N THR A 22 3.81 1.22 14.92
CA THR A 22 4.83 0.72 13.99
C THR A 22 4.64 1.19 12.55
N LEU A 23 3.54 1.88 12.22
CA LEU A 23 3.24 2.35 10.88
C LEU A 23 4.37 3.24 10.31
N ALA A 24 5.18 2.65 9.43
CA ALA A 24 6.16 3.37 8.61
C ALA A 24 5.51 3.82 7.30
N ILE A 25 5.38 5.13 7.12
CA ILE A 25 4.71 5.75 5.97
C ILE A 25 5.45 7.03 5.55
N THR A 26 5.56 7.27 4.25
CA THR A 26 6.13 8.53 3.75
C THR A 26 5.19 9.70 3.99
N THR A 27 5.74 10.91 4.12
CA THR A 27 4.94 12.14 4.32
C THR A 27 3.95 12.37 3.17
N SER A 28 4.32 12.06 1.93
CA SER A 28 3.44 12.19 0.77
C SER A 28 2.28 11.19 0.81
N ALA A 29 2.54 9.92 1.12
CA ALA A 29 1.48 8.91 1.26
C ALA A 29 0.53 9.25 2.41
N LEU A 30 1.06 9.71 3.55
CA LEU A 30 0.24 10.16 4.67
C LEU A 30 -0.67 11.33 4.27
N ARG A 31 -0.12 12.35 3.59
CA ARG A 31 -0.90 13.49 3.11
C ARG A 31 -2.02 13.07 2.17
N HIS A 32 -1.75 12.16 1.24
CA HIS A 32 -2.77 11.63 0.33
C HIS A 32 -3.85 10.84 1.08
N ALA A 33 -3.46 9.96 1.99
CA ALA A 33 -4.40 9.23 2.84
C ALA A 33 -5.31 10.19 3.64
N THR A 34 -4.74 11.20 4.29
CA THR A 34 -5.51 12.23 5.02
C THR A 34 -6.46 12.99 4.10
N SER A 35 -6.05 13.33 2.88
CA SER A 35 -6.94 14.01 1.90
C SER A 35 -8.14 13.15 1.46
N LEU A 36 -8.03 11.83 1.59
CA LEU A 36 -9.11 10.87 1.35
C LEU A 36 -9.91 10.55 2.62
N GLY A 37 -9.64 11.25 3.74
CA GLY A 37 -10.32 11.04 5.03
C GLY A 37 -9.80 9.84 5.83
N PHE A 38 -8.61 9.33 5.53
CA PHE A 38 -7.97 8.28 6.32
C PHE A 38 -7.00 8.90 7.34
N GLU A 39 -7.27 8.66 8.61
CA GLU A 39 -6.30 8.84 9.69
C GLU A 39 -5.43 7.58 9.84
N ARG A 40 -4.39 7.63 10.67
CA ARG A 40 -3.44 6.51 10.86
C ARG A 40 -4.14 5.18 11.18
N ALA A 41 -5.17 5.21 12.02
CA ALA A 41 -5.97 4.03 12.35
C ALA A 41 -6.65 3.43 11.10
N GLY A 42 -7.20 4.27 10.23
CA GLY A 42 -7.80 3.83 8.97
C GLY A 42 -6.78 3.31 7.96
N ILE A 43 -5.57 3.86 7.95
CA ILE A 43 -4.46 3.35 7.12
C ILE A 43 -4.07 1.94 7.59
N VAL A 44 -3.92 1.74 8.90
CA VAL A 44 -3.62 0.43 9.50
C VAL A 44 -4.72 -0.59 9.21
N GLU A 45 -6.00 -0.19 9.32
CA GLU A 45 -7.14 -1.03 8.93
C GLU A 45 -7.04 -1.48 7.47
N VAL A 46 -6.70 -0.55 6.56
CA VAL A 46 -6.49 -0.87 5.14
C VAL A 46 -5.35 -1.86 4.96
N ILE A 47 -4.19 -1.65 5.62
CA ILE A 47 -3.05 -2.58 5.57
C ILE A 47 -3.46 -3.97 6.07
N GLY A 48 -4.18 -4.04 7.20
CA GLY A 48 -4.70 -5.29 7.75
C GLY A 48 -5.62 -6.03 6.79
N SER A 49 -6.41 -5.30 6.00
CA SER A 49 -7.39 -5.84 5.04
C SER A 49 -6.79 -6.41 3.75
N ILE A 50 -5.50 -6.14 3.45
CA ILE A 50 -4.90 -6.51 2.16
C ILE A 50 -4.86 -8.04 2.01
N GLU A 51 -5.41 -8.55 0.93
CA GLU A 51 -5.32 -9.97 0.58
C GLU A 51 -4.32 -10.20 -0.56
N ARG A 52 -3.72 -11.40 -0.63
CA ARG A 52 -2.80 -11.77 -1.71
C ARG A 52 -3.38 -11.56 -3.12
N LYS A 53 -4.69 -11.78 -3.29
CA LYS A 53 -5.42 -11.57 -4.56
C LYS A 53 -5.49 -10.11 -5.02
N MET A 54 -5.26 -9.17 -4.11
CA MET A 54 -5.24 -7.73 -4.39
C MET A 54 -3.91 -7.25 -4.97
N PHE A 55 -2.90 -8.14 -5.01
CA PHE A 55 -1.61 -7.83 -5.61
C PHE A 55 -1.79 -7.50 -7.10
N PHE A 56 -1.32 -6.31 -7.50
CA PHE A 56 -1.36 -5.86 -8.87
C PHE A 56 -0.06 -6.19 -9.60
N LYS A 57 1.06 -5.65 -9.09
CA LYS A 57 2.39 -5.88 -9.66
C LYS A 57 3.50 -5.50 -8.69
N SER A 58 4.71 -5.95 -9.01
CA SER A 58 5.93 -5.47 -8.38
C SER A 58 6.77 -4.78 -9.43
N MET A 59 7.26 -3.58 -9.13
CA MET A 59 8.03 -2.76 -10.08
C MET A 59 9.26 -2.14 -9.42
N THR A 60 10.30 -1.93 -10.21
CA THR A 60 11.51 -1.22 -9.75
C THR A 60 11.40 0.27 -10.03
N THR A 61 12.18 1.07 -9.30
CA THR A 61 12.35 2.49 -9.66
C THR A 61 13.31 2.65 -10.84
N PHE A 62 13.27 3.80 -11.52
CA PHE A 62 14.28 4.13 -12.54
C PHE A 62 15.63 4.47 -11.92
N ALA A 63 15.63 5.07 -10.72
CA ALA A 63 16.84 5.48 -10.02
C ALA A 63 17.65 4.29 -9.51
N ASP A 64 16.97 3.24 -9.06
CA ASP A 64 17.60 1.99 -8.63
C ASP A 64 16.73 0.77 -8.99
N HIS A 65 17.28 -0.10 -9.83
CA HIS A 65 16.64 -1.34 -10.28
C HIS A 65 16.71 -2.47 -9.24
N ARG A 66 17.43 -2.29 -8.14
CA ARG A 66 17.48 -3.22 -7.01
C ARG A 66 16.33 -2.97 -6.02
N VAL A 67 15.80 -1.75 -6.01
CA VAL A 67 14.68 -1.38 -5.14
C VAL A 67 13.37 -1.76 -5.82
N TRP A 68 12.63 -2.66 -5.17
CA TRP A 68 11.32 -3.11 -5.63
C TRP A 68 10.20 -2.46 -4.83
N GLN A 69 9.07 -2.27 -5.50
CA GLN A 69 7.85 -1.71 -4.96
C GLN A 69 6.69 -2.63 -5.29
N ASP A 70 6.04 -3.17 -4.26
CA ASP A 70 4.86 -4.02 -4.41
C ASP A 70 3.60 -3.16 -4.37
N VAL A 71 2.74 -3.34 -5.36
CA VAL A 71 1.54 -2.56 -5.57
C VAL A 71 0.31 -3.43 -5.38
N TYR A 72 -0.65 -2.92 -4.62
CA TYR A 72 -1.93 -3.56 -4.33
C TYR A 72 -3.09 -2.64 -4.69
N HIS A 73 -4.17 -3.23 -5.20
CA HIS A 73 -5.45 -2.55 -5.39
C HIS A 73 -6.41 -2.97 -4.27
N VAL A 74 -6.61 -2.09 -3.30
CA VAL A 74 -7.26 -2.43 -2.03
C VAL A 74 -8.64 -1.74 -1.95
N PRO A 75 -9.75 -2.49 -1.95
CA PRO A 75 -11.07 -1.90 -1.75
C PRO A 75 -11.22 -1.39 -0.31
N ALA A 76 -11.59 -0.12 -0.13
CA ALA A 76 -11.83 0.46 1.19
C ALA A 76 -12.80 1.64 1.09
N ARG A 77 -13.80 1.71 1.99
CA ARG A 77 -14.76 2.85 2.08
C ARG A 77 -15.41 3.25 0.75
N GLY A 78 -15.76 2.28 -0.09
CA GLY A 78 -16.36 2.53 -1.42
C GLY A 78 -15.36 2.96 -2.51
N LEU A 79 -14.07 3.02 -2.18
CA LEU A 79 -12.98 3.31 -3.11
C LEU A 79 -12.20 2.03 -3.45
N VAL A 80 -11.44 2.10 -4.54
CA VAL A 80 -10.30 1.19 -4.78
C VAL A 80 -9.02 2.01 -4.65
N LEU A 81 -8.21 1.64 -3.66
CA LEU A 81 -6.97 2.31 -3.33
C LEU A 81 -5.80 1.67 -4.06
N TYR A 82 -4.88 2.49 -4.55
CA TYR A 82 -3.56 2.09 -5.00
C TYR A 82 -2.58 2.26 -3.85
N VAL A 83 -2.15 1.11 -3.32
CA VAL A 83 -1.29 1.02 -2.14
C VAL A 83 0.05 0.45 -2.58
N LYS A 84 1.14 1.16 -2.29
CA LYS A 84 2.49 0.78 -2.70
C LYS A 84 3.42 0.62 -1.50
N PHE A 85 4.03 -0.55 -1.37
CA PHE A 85 5.04 -0.83 -0.36
C PHE A 85 6.42 -0.88 -0.98
N GLN A 86 7.40 -0.30 -0.30
CA GLN A 86 8.80 -0.58 -0.52
C GLN A 86 9.33 -1.22 0.76
N ALA A 87 9.55 -2.54 0.72
CA ALA A 87 9.74 -3.36 1.91
C ALA A 87 8.60 -3.14 2.91
N ASP A 88 8.92 -2.74 4.14
CA ASP A 88 8.02 -2.45 5.24
C ASP A 88 7.60 -0.96 5.30
N VAL A 89 7.78 -0.18 4.24
CA VAL A 89 7.36 1.22 4.20
C VAL A 89 6.21 1.42 3.22
N LEU A 90 5.12 2.02 3.69
CA LEU A 90 4.03 2.48 2.84
C LEU A 90 4.43 3.78 2.12
N THR A 91 4.61 3.70 0.80
CA THR A 91 5.15 4.79 -0.03
C THR A 91 4.11 5.49 -0.89
N GLU A 92 2.95 4.85 -1.15
CA GLU A 92 1.85 5.45 -1.90
C GLU A 92 0.51 4.93 -1.39
N PHE A 93 -0.44 5.85 -1.23
CA PHE A 93 -1.81 5.58 -0.81
C PHE A 93 -2.73 6.56 -1.52
N THR A 94 -3.26 6.16 -2.68
CA THR A 94 -4.06 7.04 -3.56
C THR A 94 -5.32 6.31 -4.01
N VAL A 95 -6.31 7.04 -4.53
CA VAL A 95 -7.49 6.43 -5.15
C VAL A 95 -7.22 6.18 -6.63
N ILE A 96 -7.64 5.02 -7.15
CA ILE A 96 -7.63 4.75 -8.60
C ILE A 96 -9.02 4.68 -9.20
N SER A 97 -10.03 4.31 -8.42
CA SER A 97 -11.42 4.33 -8.87
C SER A 97 -12.38 4.36 -7.69
N PHE A 98 -13.61 4.74 -8.00
CA PHE A 98 -14.77 4.56 -7.13
C PHE A 98 -15.43 3.22 -7.47
N LYS A 99 -15.92 2.48 -6.48
CA LYS A 99 -16.86 1.39 -6.77
C LYS A 99 -18.20 2.02 -7.13
N GLU A 100 -18.67 1.76 -8.35
CA GLU A 100 -20.08 1.96 -8.68
C GLU A 100 -20.91 1.00 -7.83
N LYS A 101 -22.02 1.49 -7.26
CA LYS A 101 -22.96 0.67 -6.49
C LYS A 101 -23.76 -0.23 -7.41
#